data_AF-A0A0P1G2T3-F1
#
_entry.id   AF-A0A0P1G2T3-F1
#
_cell.length_a   1.000
_cell.length_b   1.000
_cell.length_c   1.000
_cell.angle_alpha   90.00
_cell.angle_beta   90.00
_cell.angle_gamma   90.00
#
_symmetry.space_group_name_H-M   'P 1'
#
loop_
_entity.id
_entity.type
_entity.pdbx_description
1 polymer ?
#
loop_
_entity_poly.entity_id
_entity_poly.type
_entity_poly.pdbx_seq_one_letter_code
_entity_poly.pdbx_strand_id
1 'polypeptide(L)' 'METYTLLREFADSWMLLFLFTFFMGVVFWVFRPGSRAEHQDSANIPFRNADKPAAQETEV' A
#
# COMPACT_ATOMS: atom_id res chain seq x y z
N MET A 1 -46.59 -2.66 -6.53
CA MET A 1 -45.72 -3.66 -5.88
C MET A 1 -44.37 -3.76 -6.60
N GLU A 2 -44.32 -3.70 -7.93
CA GLU A 2 -43.08 -3.68 -8.75
C GLU A 2 -41.97 -2.72 -8.28
N THR A 3 -42.27 -1.44 -8.10
CA THR A 3 -41.27 -0.41 -7.72
C THR A 3 -40.70 -0.61 -6.31
N TYR A 4 -41.50 -1.11 -5.37
CA TYR A 4 -41.03 -1.37 -4.00
C TYR A 4 -40.08 -2.57 -3.96
N THR A 5 -40.39 -3.63 -4.69
CA THR A 5 -39.51 -4.80 -4.80
C THR A 5 -38.15 -4.43 -5.42
N LEU A 6 -38.15 -3.65 -6.51
CA LEU A 6 -36.92 -3.16 -7.13
C LEU A 6 -36.05 -2.34 -6.17
N LEU A 7 -36.66 -1.39 -5.45
CA LEU A 7 -35.93 -0.55 -4.49
C LEU A 7 -35.38 -1.37 -3.31
N ARG A 8 -36.11 -2.41 -2.89
CA ARG A 8 -35.72 -3.30 -1.79
C ARG A 8 -34.53 -4.17 -2.16
N GLU A 9 -34.52 -4.79 -3.34
CA GLU A 9 -33.38 -5.61 -3.77
C GLU A 9 -32.11 -4.77 -3.93
N PHE A 10 -32.24 -3.54 -4.44
CA PHE A 10 -31.13 -2.59 -4.47
C PHE A 10 -30.63 -2.27 -3.04
N ALA A 11 -31.54 -2.01 -2.11
CA ALA A 11 -31.22 -1.73 -0.71
C ALA A 11 -30.54 -2.91 0.02
N ASP A 12 -30.91 -4.16 -0.28
CA ASP A 12 -30.29 -5.35 0.32
C ASP A 12 -28.86 -5.60 -0.21
N SER A 13 -28.54 -5.15 -1.43
CA SER A 13 -27.22 -5.37 -2.03
C SER A 13 -26.07 -4.57 -1.39
N TRP A 14 -26.36 -3.61 -0.51
CA TRP A 14 -25.37 -2.69 0.06
C TRP A 14 -24.29 -3.37 0.90
N MET A 15 -24.64 -4.40 1.69
CA MET A 15 -23.67 -5.13 2.50
C MET A 15 -22.68 -5.91 1.61
N LEU A 16 -23.17 -6.49 0.51
CA LEU A 16 -22.33 -7.17 -0.48
C LEU A 16 -21.38 -6.19 -1.18
N LEU A 17 -21.88 -5.01 -1.58
CA LEU A 17 -21.07 -3.94 -2.16
C LEU A 17 -19.99 -3.44 -1.19
N PHE A 18 -20.32 -3.31 0.09
CA PHE A 18 -19.36 -2.92 1.12
C PHE A 18 -18.20 -3.92 1.22
N LEU A 19 -18.51 -5.21 1.35
CA LEU A 19 -17.49 -6.26 1.44
C LEU A 19 -16.64 -6.35 0.17
N PHE A 20 -17.26 -6.22 -1.00
CA PHE A 20 -16.56 -6.19 -2.28
C PHE A 20 -15.58 -5.01 -2.38
N THR A 21 -16.03 -3.81 -2.02
CA THR A 21 -15.21 -2.60 -2.05
C THR A 21 -14.08 -2.68 -1.02
N PHE A 22 -14.37 -3.18 0.19
CA PHE A 22 -13.37 -3.41 1.23
C PHE A 22 -12.30 -4.40 0.77
N PHE A 23 -12.70 -5.52 0.16
CA PHE A 23 -11.78 -6.51 -0.38
C PHE A 23 -10.87 -5.90 -1.45
N MET A 24 -11.42 -5.17 -2.42
CA MET A 24 -10.60 -4.44 -3.39
C MET A 24 -9.66 -3.46 -2.71
N GLY A 25 -10.13 -2.72 -1.70
CA GLY A 25 -9.30 -1.81 -0.91
C GLY A 25 -8.08 -2.49 -0.29
N VAL A 26 -8.26 -3.68 0.30
CA VAL A 26 -7.15 -4.49 0.83
C VAL A 26 -6.21 -4.95 -0.28
N VAL A 27 -6.74 -5.42 -1.41
CA VAL A 27 -5.93 -5.83 -2.57
C VAL A 27 -5.05 -4.68 -3.05
N PHE A 28 -5.62 -3.49 -3.25
CA PHE A 28 -4.86 -2.30 -3.62
C PHE A 28 -3.84 -1.88 -2.56
N TRP A 29 -4.19 -2.02 -1.28
CA TRP A 29 -3.29 -1.72 -0.17
C TRP A 29 -2.07 -2.65 -0.14
N VAL A 30 -2.25 -3.95 -0.41
CA VAL A 30 -1.14 -4.91 -0.51
C VAL A 30 -0.19 -4.56 -1.67
N PHE A 31 -0.74 -4.10 -2.79
CA PHE A 31 0.07 -3.66 -3.92
C PHE A 31 0.73 -2.29 -3.71
N ARG A 32 0.36 -1.51 -2.67
CA ARG A 32 1.01 -0.24 -2.38
C ARG A 32 2.42 -0.51 -1.84
N PRO A 33 3.48 -0.17 -2.58
CA PRO A 33 4.85 -0.47 -2.17
C PRO A 33 5.31 0.55 -1.12
N GLY A 34 4.80 0.44 0.12
CA GLY A 34 5.10 1.38 1.20
C GLY A 34 6.53 1.28 1.76
N SER A 35 7.15 0.10 1.68
CA SER A 35 8.42 -0.19 2.37
C SER A 35 9.63 -0.31 1.43
N ARG A 36 9.46 -0.11 0.12
CA ARG A 36 10.56 -0.31 -0.85
C ARG A 36 11.72 0.66 -0.68
N ALA A 37 11.46 1.89 -0.23
CA ALA A 37 12.50 2.90 -0.07
C ALA A 37 13.42 2.62 1.15
N GLU A 38 12.85 2.19 2.28
CA GLU A 38 13.60 2.05 3.54
C GLU A 38 14.44 0.76 3.57
N HIS A 39 13.97 -0.30 2.92
CA HIS A 39 14.78 -1.51 2.71
C HIS A 39 15.95 -1.30 1.73
N GLN A 40 15.79 -0.39 0.75
CA GLN A 40 16.86 -0.06 -0.20
C GLN A 40 18.01 0.71 0.45
N ASP A 41 17.71 1.57 1.42
CA ASP A 41 18.71 2.33 2.15
C ASP A 41 19.52 1.43 3.10
N SER A 42 18.81 0.56 3.85
CA SER A 42 19.45 -0.42 4.73
C SER A 42 20.33 -1.45 4.00
N ALA A 43 19.87 -1.92 2.83
CA ALA A 43 20.65 -2.85 2.00
C ALA A 43 21.90 -2.20 1.37
N ASN A 44 21.92 -0.87 1.21
CA ASN A 44 23.08 -0.15 0.69
C ASN A 44 24.12 0.19 1.76
N ILE A 45 23.85 0.02 3.05
CA ILE A 45 24.83 0.31 4.13
C ILE A 45 26.19 -0.38 3.89
N PRO A 46 26.27 -1.69 3.56
CA PRO A 46 27.55 -2.36 3.32
C PRO A 46 28.24 -1.91 2.03
N PHE A 47 27.46 -1.51 1.01
CA PHE A 47 27.96 -1.13 -0.31
C PHE A 47 28.23 0.37 -0.45
N ARG A 48 27.80 1.20 0.52
CA ARG A 48 27.89 2.67 0.47
C ARG A 48 29.31 3.20 0.31
N ASN A 49 30.31 2.42 0.72
CA ASN A 49 31.73 2.75 0.61
C ASN A 49 32.52 1.73 -0.23
N ALA A 50 31.85 0.89 -1.02
CA ALA A 50 32.50 -0.17 -1.80
C ALA A 50 33.37 0.39 -2.94
N ASP A 51 32.93 1.47 -3.58
CA ASP A 51 33.67 2.10 -4.69
C ASP A 51 34.65 3.19 -4.23
N LYS A 52 34.37 3.85 -3.10
CA LYS A 52 35.19 4.95 -2.57
C LYS A 52 35.16 4.97 -1.04
N PRO A 53 36.31 5.13 -0.37
CA PRO A 53 36.35 5.23 1.08
C PRO A 53 35.61 6.49 1.55
N ALA A 54 34.98 6.40 2.72
CA ALA A 54 34.28 7.54 3.32
C ALA A 54 35.24 8.73 3.46
N ALA A 55 34.81 9.90 2.97
CA ALA A 55 35.57 11.14 3.16
C ALA A 55 35.72 11.38 4.66
N GLN A 56 36.96 11.53 5.12
CA GLN A 56 37.26 11.80 6.52
C GLN A 56 36.57 13.11 6.92
N GLU A 57 35.58 13.02 7.80
CA GLU A 57 35.02 14.20 8.46
C GLU A 57 36.17 14.89 9.18
N THR A 58 36.60 16.01 8.61
CA THR A 58 37.61 16.87 9.23
C THR A 58 36.88 17.63 10.31
N GLU A 59 36.90 17.06 11.51
CA GLU A 59 36.48 17.74 12.74
C GLU A 59 37.37 18.98 12.93
N VAL A 60 36.75 20.16 12.89
CA VAL A 60 37.36 21.49 13.11
C VAL A 60 37.00 22.02 14.48
#